data_AF-A0A0Q8WZY6-F1
#
_entry.id   AF-A0A0Q8WZY6-F1
#
_cell.length_a   1.000
_cell.length_b   1.000
_cell.length_c   1.000
_cell.angle_alpha   90.00
_cell.angle_beta   90.00
_cell.angle_gamma   90.00
#
_symmetry.space_group_name_H-M   'P 1'
#
loop_
_entity.id
_entity.type
_entity.pdbx_description
1 polymer ?
#
loop_
_entity_poly.entity_id
_entity_poly.type
_entity_poly.pdbx_seq_one_letter_code
_entity_poly.pdbx_strand_id
1 'polypeptide(L)'
;MAAGTTLLFLHGVGSGDRGDDWQRVLGSTLTSLGYPGLDGVAVVAPKYPDVLRAAGTKAPLPPVTIDDLTGSAARTHRRAVERRIAALEARLGRHDTGAGWVGADQVVDLGMAIGPFTQAHNYLTRPRVRAQVLTKVLDRLPRSGRLVVVGHSLGSVVAADLVRRLPVGLEVAGMVTIGSPLGHERFDVDGLRKRLAAPPANLSWWANFWNELDPVTSHRGVSAVVPWLLDRRVRASALADPHASAGYLADTSVATAVGFALHGSLDHALAVPERGPDIALDPTETVALVALLHAHLVNDRLDGSRRQRHRDAIRTVQACAVEAAVARNRDHGVAVSQTVLDCHVDLLDPDSAPPRPRAMRHLSAEEAVVPLVFVATTNVIRPFEIAVPLDVRRAAMADLTSAMGLGSALGTDVHAALAEAHEVLGCGPSGWVARTALDMGTGALAAATGGLTFAAAPVGGAAAAVSALAPFEPDGILGELLSAAAFATSSSDALPEGLARARTSAETVLAVVETQLAAALLRQRRDLEQDPTTWRSLVLTGAEVRREQARLASVCDRSSDVLTQARRKLGAVDRAVRHLADEGLVPGPVTGWRGPRE
;
A
#
# COMPACT_ATOMS: atom_id res chain seq x y z
N MET A 1 -36.94 1.28 -14.56
CA MET A 1 -36.46 -0.04 -14.10
C MET A 1 -34.94 -0.05 -14.30
N ALA A 2 -34.16 -0.30 -13.26
CA ALA A 2 -32.70 -0.38 -13.39
C ALA A 2 -32.36 -1.47 -14.42
N ALA A 3 -31.45 -1.19 -15.35
CA ALA A 3 -31.03 -2.17 -16.35
C ALA A 3 -30.49 -3.41 -15.63
N GLY A 4 -31.08 -4.59 -15.90
CA GLY A 4 -30.71 -5.84 -15.21
C GLY A 4 -29.23 -6.19 -15.42
N THR A 5 -28.55 -6.58 -14.35
CA THR A 5 -27.16 -7.06 -14.41
C THR A 5 -27.13 -8.45 -15.04
N THR A 6 -26.26 -8.66 -16.03
CA THR A 6 -26.05 -9.96 -16.69
C THR A 6 -24.76 -10.60 -16.18
N LEU A 7 -24.79 -11.89 -15.81
CA LEU A 7 -23.62 -12.70 -15.50
C LEU A 7 -23.21 -13.51 -16.74
N LEU A 8 -22.01 -13.26 -17.26
CA LEU A 8 -21.38 -14.05 -18.31
C LEU A 8 -20.38 -15.03 -17.70
N PHE A 9 -20.62 -16.33 -17.86
CA PHE A 9 -19.66 -17.37 -17.51
C PHE A 9 -19.00 -17.96 -18.77
N LEU A 10 -17.67 -17.88 -18.85
CA LEU A 10 -16.85 -18.43 -19.93
C LEU A 10 -16.04 -19.62 -19.41
N HIS A 11 -16.35 -20.80 -19.94
CA HIS A 11 -15.75 -22.05 -19.51
C HIS A 11 -14.39 -22.32 -20.19
N GLY A 12 -13.58 -23.17 -19.56
CA GLY A 12 -12.30 -23.65 -20.10
C GLY A 12 -12.42 -24.69 -21.22
N VAL A 13 -11.35 -25.46 -21.41
CA VAL A 13 -11.34 -26.63 -22.30
C VAL A 13 -12.24 -27.76 -21.76
N GLY A 14 -12.61 -28.71 -22.61
CA GLY A 14 -13.49 -29.84 -22.27
C GLY A 14 -14.82 -29.80 -23.01
N SER A 15 -15.87 -30.35 -22.38
CA SER A 15 -17.25 -30.33 -22.88
C SER A 15 -18.05 -29.09 -22.48
N GLY A 16 -17.38 -28.12 -21.83
CA GLY A 16 -17.97 -26.87 -21.38
C GLY A 16 -18.88 -26.99 -20.16
N ASP A 17 -18.58 -27.90 -19.23
CA ASP A 17 -19.41 -28.19 -18.04
C ASP A 17 -20.90 -28.37 -18.39
N ARG A 18 -21.27 -29.57 -18.87
CA ARG A 18 -22.63 -29.86 -19.36
C ARG A 18 -23.68 -29.82 -18.25
N GLY A 19 -23.27 -30.00 -16.99
CA GLY A 19 -24.17 -30.00 -15.84
C GLY A 19 -24.38 -28.61 -15.24
N ASP A 20 -23.60 -27.61 -15.68
CA ASP A 20 -23.58 -26.27 -15.09
C ASP A 20 -23.43 -26.31 -13.54
N ASP A 21 -22.63 -27.27 -13.04
CA ASP A 21 -22.39 -27.46 -11.61
C ASP A 21 -21.84 -26.19 -10.95
N TRP A 22 -21.05 -25.42 -11.70
CA TRP A 22 -20.55 -24.12 -11.32
C TRP A 22 -21.66 -23.16 -10.86
N GLN A 23 -22.84 -23.19 -11.51
CA GLN A 23 -23.93 -22.25 -11.24
C GLN A 23 -24.59 -22.57 -9.90
N ARG A 24 -24.83 -23.87 -9.64
CA ARG A 24 -25.37 -24.35 -8.37
C ARG A 24 -24.42 -24.05 -7.22
N VAL A 25 -23.12 -24.30 -7.39
CA VAL A 25 -22.11 -24.04 -6.37
C VAL A 25 -22.01 -22.55 -6.09
N LEU A 26 -21.83 -21.71 -7.12
CA LEU A 26 -21.78 -20.26 -6.95
C LEU A 26 -23.04 -19.72 -6.27
N GLY A 27 -24.23 -20.13 -6.71
CA GLY A 27 -25.50 -19.70 -6.09
C GLY A 27 -25.58 -20.06 -4.61
N SER A 28 -25.15 -21.27 -4.23
CA SER A 28 -25.09 -21.71 -2.84
C SER A 28 -24.10 -20.90 -2.02
N THR A 29 -22.89 -20.65 -2.53
CA THR A 29 -21.86 -19.88 -1.83
C THR A 29 -22.25 -18.40 -1.70
N LEU A 30 -22.88 -17.82 -2.73
CA LEU A 30 -23.42 -16.45 -2.66
C LEU A 30 -24.46 -16.34 -1.54
N THR A 31 -25.38 -17.31 -1.47
CA THR A 31 -26.44 -17.33 -0.45
C THR A 31 -25.85 -17.51 0.95
N SER A 32 -24.85 -18.37 1.13
CA SER A 32 -24.19 -18.56 2.43
C SER A 32 -23.42 -17.33 2.90
N LEU A 33 -22.98 -16.47 1.97
CA LEU A 33 -22.38 -15.18 2.25
C LEU A 33 -23.40 -14.06 2.50
N GLY A 34 -24.70 -14.32 2.31
CA GLY A 34 -25.78 -13.33 2.50
C GLY A 34 -26.19 -12.55 1.25
N TYR A 35 -25.64 -12.87 0.07
CA TYR A 35 -26.13 -12.31 -1.19
C TYR A 35 -27.46 -12.98 -1.62
N PRO A 36 -28.29 -12.32 -2.46
CA PRO A 36 -29.52 -12.91 -3.02
C PRO A 36 -29.33 -14.14 -3.93
N GLY A 37 -28.11 -14.66 -4.07
CA GLY A 37 -27.80 -15.75 -5.00
C GLY A 37 -27.76 -15.29 -6.46
N LEU A 38 -28.25 -16.12 -7.38
CA LEU A 38 -28.36 -15.81 -8.82
C LEU A 38 -29.81 -15.55 -9.27
N ASP A 39 -30.75 -15.50 -8.32
CA ASP A 39 -32.15 -15.26 -8.62
C ASP A 39 -32.33 -13.83 -9.16
N GLY A 40 -33.03 -13.70 -10.29
CA GLY A 40 -33.23 -12.41 -10.97
C GLY A 40 -32.00 -11.88 -11.74
N VAL A 41 -30.87 -12.61 -11.73
CA VAL A 41 -29.69 -12.30 -12.56
C VAL A 41 -29.83 -13.01 -13.91
N ALA A 42 -29.64 -12.28 -15.01
CA ALA A 42 -29.60 -12.90 -16.33
C ALA A 42 -28.27 -13.66 -16.50
N VAL A 43 -28.30 -14.99 -16.54
CA VAL A 43 -27.09 -15.82 -16.67
C VAL A 43 -26.88 -16.24 -18.12
N VAL A 44 -25.70 -15.96 -18.66
CA VAL A 44 -25.26 -16.33 -20.02
C VAL A 44 -24.01 -17.19 -19.91
N ALA A 45 -24.10 -18.46 -20.30
CA ALA A 45 -22.97 -19.41 -20.29
C ALA A 45 -22.84 -20.12 -21.66
N PRO A 46 -22.32 -19.45 -22.70
CA PRO A 46 -22.28 -20.00 -24.06
C PRO A 46 -21.38 -21.24 -24.12
N LYS A 47 -21.88 -22.33 -24.69
CA LYS A 47 -21.11 -23.55 -24.91
C LYS A 47 -20.43 -23.53 -26.27
N TYR A 48 -19.10 -23.57 -26.30
CA TYR A 48 -18.30 -23.56 -27.55
C TYR A 48 -17.26 -24.69 -27.71
N PRO A 49 -17.42 -25.88 -27.10
CA PRO A 49 -16.40 -26.95 -27.22
C PRO A 49 -16.23 -27.46 -28.66
N ASP A 50 -17.31 -27.49 -29.45
CA ASP A 50 -17.30 -27.98 -30.84
C ASP A 50 -16.49 -27.03 -31.73
N VAL A 51 -16.69 -25.73 -31.55
CA VAL A 51 -15.96 -24.66 -32.26
C VAL A 51 -14.47 -24.71 -31.93
N LEU A 52 -14.12 -24.97 -30.67
CA LEU A 52 -12.73 -25.11 -30.25
C LEU A 52 -12.03 -26.34 -30.86
N ARG A 53 -12.77 -27.41 -31.21
CA ARG A 53 -12.22 -28.63 -31.81
C ARG A 53 -12.09 -28.51 -33.33
N ALA A 54 -13.08 -27.92 -33.98
CA ALA A 54 -13.12 -27.76 -35.43
C ALA A 54 -13.72 -26.40 -35.80
N ALA A 55 -13.07 -25.69 -36.72
CA ALA A 55 -13.62 -24.45 -37.25
C ALA A 55 -14.88 -24.76 -38.08
N GLY A 56 -16.01 -24.16 -37.73
CA GLY A 56 -17.24 -24.14 -38.53
C GLY A 56 -17.14 -23.18 -39.73
N THR A 57 -18.28 -22.60 -40.14
CA THR A 57 -18.38 -21.64 -41.27
C THR A 57 -17.55 -20.36 -41.07
N LYS A 58 -17.10 -19.75 -42.17
CA LYS A 58 -16.20 -18.58 -42.16
C LYS A 58 -16.87 -17.37 -41.46
N ALA A 59 -16.46 -17.08 -40.22
CA ALA A 59 -16.87 -15.89 -39.48
C ALA A 59 -15.72 -14.86 -39.46
N PRO A 60 -15.97 -13.57 -39.73
CA PRO A 60 -14.97 -12.53 -39.52
C PRO A 60 -14.70 -12.34 -38.03
N LEU A 61 -13.47 -11.95 -37.67
CA LEU A 61 -13.14 -11.59 -36.30
C LEU A 61 -13.98 -10.37 -35.89
N PRO A 62 -14.74 -10.42 -34.78
CA PRO A 62 -15.49 -9.25 -34.30
C PRO A 62 -14.56 -8.05 -34.11
N PRO A 63 -14.93 -6.83 -34.53
CA PRO A 63 -14.06 -5.67 -34.41
C PRO A 63 -13.81 -5.28 -32.95
N VAL A 64 -12.74 -4.54 -32.70
CA VAL A 64 -12.57 -3.82 -31.43
C VAL A 64 -13.55 -2.64 -31.46
N THR A 65 -14.38 -2.56 -30.43
CA THR A 65 -15.46 -1.57 -30.29
C THR A 65 -15.20 -0.58 -29.18
N ILE A 66 -14.30 -0.93 -28.24
CA ILE A 66 -13.87 -0.08 -27.15
C ILE A 66 -12.51 0.51 -27.49
N ASP A 67 -12.51 1.82 -27.73
CA ASP A 67 -11.31 2.59 -28.04
C ASP A 67 -10.40 2.73 -26.82
N ASP A 68 -9.10 2.87 -27.10
CA ASP A 68 -8.13 3.19 -26.05
C ASP A 68 -8.34 4.63 -25.57
N LEU A 69 -8.43 4.80 -24.26
CA LEU A 69 -8.35 6.12 -23.66
C LEU A 69 -6.93 6.66 -23.81
N THR A 70 -6.81 7.96 -24.08
CA THR A 70 -5.51 8.64 -24.18
C THR A 70 -5.43 9.84 -23.22
N GLY A 71 -4.22 10.32 -23.00
CA GLY A 71 -3.99 11.57 -22.26
C GLY A 71 -4.58 11.60 -20.85
N SER A 72 -5.33 12.65 -20.53
CA SER A 72 -5.94 12.87 -19.21
C SER A 72 -7.03 11.85 -18.89
N ALA A 73 -7.85 11.47 -19.88
CA ALA A 73 -8.93 10.50 -19.71
C ALA A 73 -8.39 9.13 -19.29
N ALA A 74 -7.32 8.65 -19.93
CA ALA A 74 -6.65 7.39 -19.57
C ALA A 74 -6.15 7.41 -18.14
N ARG A 75 -5.51 8.50 -17.72
CA ARG A 75 -4.99 8.66 -16.35
C ARG A 75 -6.12 8.70 -15.31
N THR A 76 -7.23 9.37 -15.62
CA THR A 76 -8.40 9.43 -14.74
C THR A 76 -9.07 8.07 -14.59
N HIS A 77 -9.28 7.38 -15.72
CA HIS A 77 -9.83 6.02 -15.69
C HIS A 77 -8.94 5.06 -14.92
N ARG A 78 -7.63 5.09 -15.18
CA ARG A 78 -6.66 4.26 -14.46
C ARG A 78 -6.76 4.48 -12.95
N ARG A 79 -6.82 5.72 -12.47
CA ARG A 79 -6.99 6.01 -11.03
C ARG A 79 -8.32 5.50 -10.47
N ALA A 80 -9.41 5.59 -11.24
CA ALA A 80 -10.69 5.05 -10.82
C ALA A 80 -10.65 3.52 -10.68
N VAL A 81 -9.97 2.84 -11.60
CA VAL A 81 -9.74 1.38 -11.52
C VAL A 81 -8.88 1.04 -10.30
N GLU A 82 -7.76 1.74 -10.06
CA GLU A 82 -6.92 1.51 -8.88
C GLU A 82 -7.69 1.66 -7.56
N ARG A 83 -8.54 2.69 -7.43
CA ARG A 83 -9.39 2.87 -6.23
C ARG A 83 -10.36 1.71 -6.01
N ARG A 84 -10.93 1.17 -7.09
CA ARG A 84 -11.82 0.00 -7.03
C ARG A 84 -11.07 -1.30 -6.72
N ILE A 85 -9.85 -1.45 -7.25
CA ILE A 85 -8.96 -2.57 -6.94
C ILE A 85 -8.54 -2.53 -5.47
N ALA A 86 -8.16 -1.37 -4.94
CA ALA A 86 -7.85 -1.21 -3.52
C ALA A 86 -9.06 -1.52 -2.62
N ALA A 87 -10.26 -1.12 -3.02
CA ALA A 87 -11.49 -1.47 -2.31
C ALA A 87 -11.77 -2.99 -2.32
N LEU A 88 -11.48 -3.66 -3.44
CA LEU A 88 -11.55 -5.12 -3.52
C LEU A 88 -10.49 -5.80 -2.67
N GLU A 89 -9.27 -5.28 -2.64
CA GLU A 89 -8.20 -5.82 -1.80
C GLU A 89 -8.55 -5.70 -0.32
N ALA A 90 -9.10 -4.57 0.12
CA ALA A 90 -9.63 -4.40 1.48
C ALA A 90 -10.75 -5.43 1.80
N ARG A 91 -11.52 -5.85 0.79
CA ARG A 91 -12.63 -6.81 0.94
C ARG A 91 -12.20 -8.28 0.88
N LEU A 92 -11.21 -8.61 0.04
CA LEU A 92 -10.82 -9.97 -0.33
C LEU A 92 -9.51 -10.43 0.33
N GLY A 93 -8.79 -9.49 0.93
CA GLY A 93 -7.43 -9.67 1.42
C GLY A 93 -6.37 -9.34 0.36
N ARG A 94 -5.13 -9.32 0.83
CA ARG A 94 -3.97 -8.78 0.10
C ARG A 94 -3.73 -9.44 -1.26
N HIS A 95 -3.20 -8.63 -2.16
CA HIS A 95 -2.65 -9.06 -3.44
C HIS A 95 -1.59 -10.16 -3.24
N ASP A 96 -1.71 -11.28 -3.95
CA ASP A 96 -0.76 -12.40 -3.91
C ASP A 96 -0.50 -12.87 -5.34
N THR A 97 0.63 -12.45 -5.92
CA THR A 97 1.03 -12.82 -7.29
C THR A 97 1.53 -14.26 -7.40
N GLY A 98 1.88 -14.89 -6.27
CA GLY A 98 2.71 -16.10 -6.26
C GLY A 98 4.16 -15.82 -6.63
N ALA A 99 5.08 -16.71 -6.20
CA ALA A 99 6.52 -16.59 -6.48
C ALA A 99 6.90 -17.09 -7.88
N GLY A 100 6.03 -17.89 -8.52
CA GLY A 100 6.42 -18.75 -9.65
C GLY A 100 7.50 -19.76 -9.23
N TRP A 101 7.87 -20.68 -10.13
CA TRP A 101 9.09 -21.49 -9.94
C TRP A 101 9.88 -21.60 -11.24
N VAL A 102 11.21 -21.68 -11.11
CA VAL A 102 12.16 -21.79 -12.22
C VAL A 102 11.87 -23.09 -12.99
N GLY A 103 11.55 -22.97 -14.28
CA GLY A 103 11.19 -24.12 -15.13
C GLY A 103 9.69 -24.40 -15.26
N ALA A 104 8.81 -23.63 -14.60
CA ALA A 104 7.36 -23.79 -14.73
C ALA A 104 6.85 -23.64 -16.18
N ASP A 105 7.48 -22.75 -16.97
CA ASP A 105 7.17 -22.61 -18.40
C ASP A 105 7.40 -23.93 -19.15
N GLN A 106 8.46 -24.68 -18.81
CA GLN A 106 8.77 -25.96 -19.46
C GLN A 106 7.75 -27.05 -19.10
N VAL A 107 7.16 -27.02 -17.90
CA VAL A 107 6.11 -27.97 -17.47
C VAL A 107 4.78 -27.66 -18.14
N VAL A 108 4.40 -26.38 -18.27
CA VAL A 108 3.24 -25.97 -19.09
C VAL A 108 3.46 -26.36 -20.55
N ASP A 109 4.66 -26.15 -21.06
CA ASP A 109 5.05 -26.48 -22.42
C ASP A 109 5.00 -28.00 -22.69
N LEU A 110 5.40 -28.81 -21.72
CA LEU A 110 5.31 -30.27 -21.78
C LEU A 110 3.87 -30.75 -21.61
N GLY A 111 3.07 -30.09 -20.76
CA GLY A 111 1.64 -30.33 -20.58
C GLY A 111 0.81 -29.99 -21.82
N MET A 112 1.24 -28.98 -22.61
CA MET A 112 0.61 -28.60 -23.88
C MET A 112 0.68 -29.68 -24.97
N ALA A 113 1.55 -30.69 -24.83
CA ALA A 113 1.64 -31.83 -25.74
C ALA A 113 0.60 -32.93 -25.45
N ILE A 114 -0.23 -32.79 -24.40
CA ILE A 114 -1.20 -33.81 -23.97
C ILE A 114 -2.64 -33.32 -24.23
N GLY A 115 -3.39 -34.11 -25.01
CA GLY A 115 -4.84 -34.10 -25.27
C GLY A 115 -5.65 -32.79 -25.11
N PRO A 116 -6.09 -32.42 -23.88
CA PRO A 116 -7.02 -31.32 -23.62
C PRO A 116 -6.55 -29.92 -24.08
N PHE A 117 -5.26 -29.70 -24.29
CA PHE A 117 -4.73 -28.40 -24.73
C PHE A 117 -4.94 -28.09 -26.21
N THR A 118 -5.42 -29.04 -27.02
CA THR A 118 -5.70 -28.80 -28.46
C THR A 118 -6.73 -27.68 -28.64
N GLN A 119 -7.72 -27.58 -27.76
CA GLN A 119 -8.74 -26.53 -27.81
C GLN A 119 -8.16 -25.15 -27.49
N ALA A 120 -7.29 -25.05 -26.47
CA ALA A 120 -6.59 -23.81 -26.14
C ALA A 120 -5.63 -23.41 -27.26
N HIS A 121 -4.83 -24.35 -27.76
CA HIS A 121 -3.96 -24.14 -28.90
C HIS A 121 -4.75 -23.63 -30.12
N ASN A 122 -5.87 -24.26 -30.46
CA ASN A 122 -6.71 -23.84 -31.59
C ASN A 122 -7.24 -22.41 -31.43
N TYR A 123 -7.66 -22.01 -30.23
CA TYR A 123 -8.09 -20.64 -29.99
C TYR A 123 -6.96 -19.63 -30.22
N LEU A 124 -5.75 -19.95 -29.73
CA LEU A 124 -4.58 -19.08 -29.84
C LEU A 124 -4.03 -19.00 -31.27
N THR A 125 -3.98 -20.11 -32.00
CA THR A 125 -3.27 -20.20 -33.29
C THR A 125 -4.16 -20.17 -34.52
N ARG A 126 -5.48 -20.41 -34.39
CA ARG A 126 -6.41 -20.45 -35.54
C ARG A 126 -7.39 -19.28 -35.49
N PRO A 127 -7.16 -18.20 -36.27
CA PRO A 127 -8.01 -17.00 -36.27
C PRO A 127 -9.50 -17.27 -36.52
N ARG A 128 -9.83 -18.30 -37.31
CA ARG A 128 -11.22 -18.70 -37.58
C ARG A 128 -11.93 -19.27 -36.35
N VAL A 129 -11.23 -20.09 -35.55
CA VAL A 129 -11.76 -20.65 -34.30
C VAL A 129 -12.02 -19.53 -33.31
N ARG A 130 -11.02 -18.65 -33.12
CA ARG A 130 -11.13 -17.45 -32.29
C ARG A 130 -12.34 -16.58 -32.69
N ALA A 131 -12.47 -16.25 -33.97
CA ALA A 131 -13.57 -15.44 -34.49
C ALA A 131 -14.93 -16.06 -34.18
N GLN A 132 -15.11 -17.36 -34.43
CA GLN A 132 -16.36 -18.06 -34.16
C GLN A 132 -16.70 -18.14 -32.67
N VAL A 133 -15.71 -18.37 -31.79
CA VAL A 133 -15.92 -18.35 -30.34
C VAL A 133 -16.41 -16.97 -29.91
N LEU A 134 -15.72 -15.90 -30.32
CA LEU A 134 -16.09 -14.53 -29.97
C LEU A 134 -17.47 -14.15 -30.52
N THR A 135 -17.78 -14.45 -31.78
CA THR A 135 -19.11 -14.22 -32.36
C THR A 135 -20.19 -14.96 -31.58
N LYS A 136 -19.98 -16.25 -31.28
CA LYS A 136 -20.96 -17.06 -30.54
C LYS A 136 -21.24 -16.53 -29.14
N VAL A 137 -20.24 -15.96 -28.48
CA VAL A 137 -20.42 -15.30 -27.18
C VAL A 137 -21.17 -13.99 -27.34
N LEU A 138 -20.74 -13.12 -28.27
CA LEU A 138 -21.35 -11.80 -28.51
C LEU A 138 -22.83 -11.90 -28.91
N ASP A 139 -23.21 -12.89 -29.72
CA ASP A 139 -24.60 -13.11 -30.16
C ASP A 139 -25.57 -13.42 -29.01
N ARG A 140 -25.04 -13.80 -27.84
CA ARG A 140 -25.83 -14.10 -26.64
C ARG A 140 -25.88 -12.95 -25.64
N LEU A 141 -25.09 -11.90 -25.84
CA LEU A 141 -25.02 -10.78 -24.92
C LEU A 141 -26.03 -9.69 -25.26
N PRO A 142 -26.53 -8.95 -24.25
CA PRO A 142 -27.34 -7.76 -24.49
C PRO A 142 -26.52 -6.67 -25.19
N ARG A 143 -27.19 -5.73 -25.85
CA ARG A 143 -26.52 -4.59 -26.53
C ARG A 143 -26.10 -3.47 -25.57
N SER A 144 -26.72 -3.40 -24.39
CA SER A 144 -26.41 -2.43 -23.35
C SER A 144 -26.79 -2.94 -21.97
N GLY A 145 -26.23 -2.33 -20.92
CA GLY A 145 -26.47 -2.70 -19.52
C GLY A 145 -25.19 -3.03 -18.75
N ARG A 146 -25.35 -3.61 -17.56
CA ARG A 146 -24.23 -4.02 -16.70
C ARG A 146 -23.89 -5.49 -16.92
N LEU A 147 -22.61 -5.79 -17.08
CA LEU A 147 -22.07 -7.12 -17.29
C LEU A 147 -21.11 -7.49 -16.16
N VAL A 148 -21.25 -8.69 -15.60
CA VAL A 148 -20.24 -9.33 -14.76
C VAL A 148 -19.67 -10.50 -15.53
N VAL A 149 -18.34 -10.59 -15.64
CA VAL A 149 -17.67 -11.64 -16.41
C VAL A 149 -16.92 -12.57 -15.47
N VAL A 150 -17.17 -13.86 -15.58
CA VAL A 150 -16.41 -14.92 -14.89
C VAL A 150 -15.75 -15.80 -15.96
N GLY A 151 -14.42 -15.76 -16.04
CA GLY A 151 -13.64 -16.56 -16.99
C GLY A 151 -12.85 -17.65 -16.28
N HIS A 152 -13.09 -18.92 -16.61
CA HIS A 152 -12.35 -20.06 -16.08
C HIS A 152 -11.36 -20.63 -17.09
N SER A 153 -10.11 -20.85 -16.69
CA SER A 153 -9.10 -21.50 -17.54
C SER A 153 -8.97 -20.82 -18.91
N LEU A 154 -9.12 -21.52 -20.04
CA LEU A 154 -9.17 -20.89 -21.37
C LEU A 154 -10.23 -19.78 -21.48
N GLY A 155 -11.35 -19.89 -20.76
CA GLY A 155 -12.38 -18.87 -20.68
C GLY A 155 -11.88 -17.53 -20.13
N SER A 156 -10.84 -17.52 -19.28
CA SER A 156 -10.18 -16.28 -18.85
C SER A 156 -9.49 -15.56 -20.02
N VAL A 157 -8.87 -16.31 -20.93
CA VAL A 157 -8.24 -15.78 -22.15
C VAL A 157 -9.31 -15.22 -23.11
N VAL A 158 -10.41 -15.95 -23.27
CA VAL A 158 -11.56 -15.49 -24.06
C VAL A 158 -12.16 -14.21 -23.46
N ALA A 159 -12.32 -14.13 -22.14
CA ALA A 159 -12.82 -12.94 -21.44
C ALA A 159 -11.95 -11.71 -21.71
N ALA A 160 -10.63 -11.88 -21.57
CA ALA A 160 -9.65 -10.82 -21.79
C ALA A 160 -9.62 -10.33 -23.25
N ASP A 161 -9.81 -11.22 -24.23
CA ASP A 161 -9.93 -10.87 -25.65
C ASP A 161 -11.30 -10.22 -25.98
N LEU A 162 -12.36 -10.65 -25.30
CA LEU A 162 -13.72 -10.20 -25.50
C LEU A 162 -13.95 -8.77 -24.99
N VAL A 163 -13.35 -8.39 -23.86
CA VAL A 163 -13.71 -7.16 -23.11
C VAL A 163 -13.66 -5.88 -23.96
N ARG A 164 -12.71 -5.80 -24.92
CA ARG A 164 -12.55 -4.66 -25.85
C ARG A 164 -13.43 -4.74 -27.10
N ARG A 165 -14.13 -5.86 -27.30
CA ARG A 165 -15.01 -6.15 -28.45
C ARG A 165 -16.49 -6.18 -28.04
N LEU A 166 -16.79 -5.86 -26.78
CA LEU A 166 -18.15 -5.78 -26.26
C LEU A 166 -18.91 -4.59 -26.89
N PRO A 167 -20.24 -4.69 -27.07
CA PRO A 167 -21.07 -3.55 -27.43
C PRO A 167 -20.75 -2.31 -26.57
N VAL A 168 -20.66 -1.14 -27.19
CA VAL A 168 -20.23 0.11 -26.51
C VAL A 168 -21.16 0.50 -25.34
N GLY A 169 -22.41 0.03 -25.36
CA GLY A 169 -23.37 0.24 -24.27
C GLY A 169 -23.26 -0.73 -23.10
N LEU A 170 -22.33 -1.71 -23.14
CA LEU A 170 -22.07 -2.62 -22.03
C LEU A 170 -20.92 -2.13 -21.15
N GLU A 171 -21.24 -1.92 -19.88
CA GLU A 171 -20.26 -1.67 -18.83
C GLU A 171 -19.96 -2.97 -18.09
N VAL A 172 -18.68 -3.33 -18.01
CA VAL A 172 -18.22 -4.47 -17.21
C VAL A 172 -18.03 -4.01 -15.77
N ALA A 173 -19.01 -4.32 -14.94
CA ALA A 173 -19.05 -3.99 -13.52
C ALA A 173 -17.93 -4.69 -12.73
N GLY A 174 -17.51 -5.87 -13.19
CA GLY A 174 -16.39 -6.61 -12.62
C GLY A 174 -16.03 -7.80 -13.49
N MET A 175 -14.73 -8.09 -13.59
CA MET A 175 -14.22 -9.28 -14.24
C MET A 175 -13.50 -10.15 -13.22
N VAL A 176 -13.91 -11.41 -13.11
CA VAL A 176 -13.32 -12.41 -12.23
C VAL A 176 -12.73 -13.51 -13.09
N THR A 177 -11.45 -13.82 -12.91
CA THR A 177 -10.82 -14.97 -13.58
C THR A 177 -10.36 -16.01 -12.57
N ILE A 178 -10.55 -17.29 -12.90
CA ILE A 178 -10.24 -18.41 -12.00
C ILE A 178 -9.44 -19.47 -12.75
N GLY A 179 -8.33 -19.94 -12.18
CA GLY A 179 -7.46 -20.93 -12.82
C GLY A 179 -6.89 -20.45 -14.16
N SER A 180 -6.60 -19.15 -14.28
CA SER A 180 -6.25 -18.50 -15.55
C SER A 180 -4.83 -18.85 -16.01
N PRO A 181 -4.61 -19.28 -17.28
CA PRO A 181 -3.28 -19.45 -17.85
C PRO A 181 -2.67 -18.13 -18.38
N LEU A 182 -3.38 -17.00 -18.29
CA LEU A 182 -2.94 -15.72 -18.89
C LEU A 182 -1.59 -15.22 -18.35
N GLY A 183 -1.21 -15.61 -17.13
CA GLY A 183 0.11 -15.31 -16.56
C GLY A 183 1.28 -15.85 -17.39
N HIS A 184 1.04 -16.78 -18.32
CA HIS A 184 2.07 -17.43 -19.13
C HIS A 184 2.25 -16.75 -20.51
N GLU A 185 3.50 -16.68 -21.01
CA GLU A 185 3.90 -16.01 -22.26
C GLU A 185 3.12 -16.42 -23.51
N ARG A 186 2.90 -17.73 -23.65
CA ARG A 186 2.21 -18.33 -24.78
C ARG A 186 0.74 -17.92 -24.96
N PHE A 187 0.10 -17.33 -23.95
CA PHE A 187 -1.30 -16.93 -24.01
C PHE A 187 -1.50 -15.47 -24.46
N ASP A 188 -0.51 -14.88 -25.14
CA ASP A 188 -0.60 -13.56 -25.77
C ASP A 188 -1.22 -13.60 -27.18
N VAL A 189 -2.53 -13.87 -27.26
CA VAL A 189 -3.23 -13.92 -28.55
C VAL A 189 -3.31 -12.52 -29.18
N ASP A 190 -2.72 -12.36 -30.37
CA ASP A 190 -2.85 -11.11 -31.15
C ASP A 190 -2.40 -9.85 -30.37
N GLY A 191 -1.35 -9.99 -29.56
CA GLY A 191 -0.78 -8.90 -28.76
C GLY A 191 -1.72 -8.39 -27.64
N LEU A 192 -2.54 -9.28 -27.10
CA LEU A 192 -3.47 -9.02 -25.99
C LEU A 192 -2.81 -8.30 -24.82
N ARG A 193 -1.58 -8.68 -24.44
CA ARG A 193 -0.82 -8.04 -23.36
C ARG A 193 -0.62 -6.56 -23.59
N LYS A 194 -0.17 -6.19 -24.80
CA LYS A 194 0.00 -4.80 -25.19
C LYS A 194 -1.33 -4.03 -25.14
N ARG A 195 -2.42 -4.68 -25.55
CA ARG A 195 -3.77 -4.10 -25.55
C ARG A 195 -4.39 -3.96 -24.16
N LEU A 196 -3.85 -4.68 -23.18
CA LEU A 196 -4.24 -4.66 -21.77
C LEU A 196 -3.19 -3.97 -20.88
N ALA A 197 -2.22 -3.26 -21.46
CA ALA A 197 -1.27 -2.46 -20.69
C ALA A 197 -1.97 -1.39 -19.84
N ALA A 198 -3.11 -0.87 -20.33
CA ALA A 198 -4.04 -0.02 -19.61
C ALA A 198 -5.41 -0.72 -19.48
N PRO A 199 -6.18 -0.44 -18.41
CA PRO A 199 -7.51 -0.99 -18.26
C PRO A 199 -8.45 -0.47 -19.37
N PRO A 200 -9.24 -1.36 -20.02
CA PRO A 200 -10.26 -0.97 -20.99
C PRO A 200 -11.27 0.02 -20.40
N ALA A 201 -11.74 0.97 -21.22
CA ALA A 201 -12.62 2.06 -20.79
C ALA A 201 -13.93 1.57 -20.14
N ASN A 202 -14.45 0.44 -20.62
CA ASN A 202 -15.68 -0.18 -20.15
C ASN A 202 -15.51 -1.12 -18.96
N LEU A 203 -14.29 -1.29 -18.43
CA LEU A 203 -14.00 -2.21 -17.33
C LEU A 203 -13.80 -1.47 -16.02
N SER A 204 -14.57 -1.85 -15.00
CA SER A 204 -14.51 -1.24 -13.67
C SER A 204 -13.34 -1.74 -12.84
N TRP A 205 -13.11 -3.05 -12.81
CA TRP A 205 -12.03 -3.72 -12.09
C TRP A 205 -11.89 -5.18 -12.56
N TRP A 206 -10.74 -5.79 -12.28
CA TRP A 206 -10.46 -7.21 -12.53
C TRP A 206 -9.79 -7.84 -11.32
N ALA A 207 -10.36 -8.95 -10.82
CA ALA A 207 -9.73 -9.83 -9.84
C ALA A 207 -9.45 -11.22 -10.46
N ASN A 208 -8.25 -11.75 -10.28
CA ASN A 208 -7.86 -13.08 -10.67
C ASN A 208 -7.58 -13.94 -9.43
N PHE A 209 -8.08 -15.16 -9.45
CA PHE A 209 -7.85 -16.14 -8.41
C PHE A 209 -7.10 -17.34 -8.96
N TRP A 210 -6.04 -17.73 -8.25
CA TRP A 210 -5.20 -18.85 -8.61
C TRP A 210 -5.01 -19.77 -7.40
N ASN A 211 -4.77 -21.04 -7.67
CA ASN A 211 -4.57 -22.07 -6.65
C ASN A 211 -3.17 -22.64 -6.82
N GLU A 212 -2.45 -22.80 -5.72
CA GLU A 212 -1.10 -23.34 -5.72
C GLU A 212 -1.04 -24.79 -6.23
N LEU A 213 -2.10 -25.56 -6.04
CA LEU A 213 -2.18 -26.94 -6.54
C LEU A 213 -2.67 -27.01 -8.00
N ASP A 214 -3.01 -25.88 -8.62
CA ASP A 214 -3.51 -25.84 -10.00
C ASP A 214 -2.34 -25.69 -10.99
N PRO A 215 -2.00 -26.76 -11.75
CA PRO A 215 -0.85 -26.76 -12.65
C PRO A 215 -1.01 -25.77 -13.81
N VAL A 216 -2.24 -25.38 -14.16
CA VAL A 216 -2.50 -24.44 -15.27
C VAL A 216 -2.04 -23.02 -14.89
N THR A 217 -2.12 -22.66 -13.61
CA THR A 217 -1.72 -21.34 -13.12
C THR A 217 -0.20 -21.20 -12.97
N SER A 218 0.55 -22.31 -12.97
CA SER A 218 2.02 -22.31 -12.79
C SER A 218 2.51 -21.60 -11.52
N HIS A 219 1.75 -21.66 -10.42
CA HIS A 219 2.06 -20.95 -9.16
C HIS A 219 2.23 -19.42 -9.31
N ARG A 220 1.54 -18.82 -10.30
CA ARG A 220 1.54 -17.37 -10.51
C ARG A 220 0.15 -16.85 -10.87
N GLY A 221 -0.08 -15.60 -10.50
CA GLY A 221 -1.23 -14.82 -10.90
C GLY A 221 -1.07 -14.17 -12.29
N VAL A 222 -2.11 -13.45 -12.72
CA VAL A 222 -2.14 -12.79 -14.04
C VAL A 222 -1.51 -11.40 -13.99
N SER A 223 -1.32 -10.81 -12.81
CA SER A 223 -0.72 -9.49 -12.63
C SER A 223 0.71 -9.40 -13.13
N ALA A 224 1.42 -10.54 -13.22
CA ALA A 224 2.72 -10.66 -13.88
C ALA A 224 2.72 -10.12 -15.32
N VAL A 225 1.57 -10.13 -16.01
CA VAL A 225 1.42 -9.67 -17.39
C VAL A 225 0.41 -8.52 -17.56
N VAL A 226 -0.52 -8.39 -16.61
CA VAL A 226 -1.53 -7.32 -16.57
C VAL A 226 -1.46 -6.67 -15.18
N PRO A 227 -0.54 -5.72 -14.93
CA PRO A 227 -0.10 -5.34 -13.58
C PRO A 227 -1.10 -4.51 -12.77
N TRP A 228 -2.34 -4.38 -13.23
CA TRP A 228 -3.36 -3.51 -12.64
C TRP A 228 -4.58 -4.23 -12.11
N LEU A 229 -4.62 -5.55 -12.27
CA LEU A 229 -5.63 -6.40 -11.66
C LEU A 229 -5.19 -6.87 -10.28
N LEU A 230 -6.14 -7.32 -9.47
CA LEU A 230 -5.89 -7.94 -8.17
C LEU A 230 -5.66 -9.44 -8.37
N ASP A 231 -4.53 -9.99 -7.92
CA ASP A 231 -4.36 -11.44 -7.80
C ASP A 231 -4.60 -11.88 -6.38
N ARG A 232 -5.31 -12.99 -6.20
CA ARG A 232 -5.55 -13.59 -4.89
C ARG A 232 -5.39 -15.09 -4.96
N ARG A 233 -4.53 -15.64 -4.10
CA ARG A 233 -4.42 -17.09 -3.91
C ARG A 233 -5.63 -17.63 -3.15
N VAL A 234 -6.27 -18.66 -3.71
CA VAL A 234 -7.30 -19.46 -3.02
C VAL A 234 -6.70 -20.77 -2.52
N ARG A 235 -7.29 -21.33 -1.47
CA ARG A 235 -6.88 -22.64 -0.94
C ARG A 235 -7.94 -23.66 -1.31
N ALA A 236 -7.68 -24.47 -2.34
CA ALA A 236 -8.56 -25.59 -2.62
C ALA A 236 -8.30 -26.77 -1.66
N SER A 237 -9.34 -27.55 -1.43
CA SER A 237 -9.21 -28.85 -0.74
C SER A 237 -8.32 -29.79 -1.56
N ALA A 238 -7.37 -30.46 -0.90
CA ALA A 238 -6.49 -31.46 -1.52
C ALA A 238 -7.23 -32.69 -2.10
N LEU A 239 -8.51 -32.85 -1.77
CA LEU A 239 -9.35 -33.98 -2.17
C LEU A 239 -10.18 -33.71 -3.45
N ALA A 240 -10.11 -32.51 -4.03
CA ALA A 240 -10.84 -32.13 -5.23
C ALA A 240 -9.89 -31.79 -6.38
N ASP A 241 -10.38 -31.84 -7.64
CA ASP A 241 -9.64 -31.34 -8.79
C ASP A 241 -9.33 -29.84 -8.58
N PRO A 242 -8.05 -29.46 -8.39
CA PRO A 242 -7.66 -28.10 -8.05
C PRO A 242 -7.91 -27.09 -9.17
N HIS A 243 -8.13 -27.58 -10.40
CA HIS A 243 -8.43 -26.77 -11.58
C HIS A 243 -9.93 -26.64 -11.86
N ALA A 244 -10.80 -27.41 -11.20
CA ALA A 244 -12.24 -27.39 -11.47
C ALA A 244 -12.87 -26.04 -11.10
N SER A 245 -13.69 -25.47 -12.01
CA SER A 245 -14.36 -24.18 -11.81
C SER A 245 -15.24 -24.16 -10.56
N ALA A 246 -15.97 -25.25 -10.30
CA ALA A 246 -16.80 -25.41 -9.11
C ALA A 246 -15.97 -25.32 -7.81
N GLY A 247 -14.74 -25.83 -7.80
CA GLY A 247 -13.83 -25.74 -6.65
C GLY A 247 -13.45 -24.29 -6.34
N TYR A 248 -13.10 -23.50 -7.37
CA TYR A 248 -12.84 -22.07 -7.21
C TYR A 248 -14.09 -21.29 -6.76
N LEU A 249 -15.26 -21.56 -7.35
CA LEU A 249 -16.51 -20.86 -7.03
C LEU A 249 -17.11 -21.24 -5.67
N ALA A 250 -16.63 -22.32 -5.05
CA ALA A 250 -16.92 -22.66 -3.68
C ALA A 250 -16.12 -21.81 -2.67
N ASP A 251 -15.01 -21.19 -3.10
CA ASP A 251 -14.21 -20.31 -2.23
C ASP A 251 -14.98 -19.01 -1.95
N THR A 252 -15.04 -18.63 -0.67
CA THR A 252 -15.78 -17.46 -0.22
C THR A 252 -15.23 -16.15 -0.80
N SER A 253 -13.94 -16.07 -1.09
CA SER A 253 -13.30 -14.87 -1.66
C SER A 253 -13.74 -14.69 -3.12
N VAL A 254 -13.78 -15.77 -3.89
CA VAL A 254 -14.27 -15.75 -5.29
C VAL A 254 -15.74 -15.37 -5.32
N ALA A 255 -16.57 -16.02 -4.50
CA ALA A 255 -18.00 -15.73 -4.43
C ALA A 255 -18.26 -14.31 -3.91
N THR A 256 -17.45 -13.78 -2.98
CA THR A 256 -17.54 -12.38 -2.52
C THR A 256 -17.28 -11.40 -3.66
N ALA A 257 -16.25 -11.63 -4.49
CA ALA A 257 -15.97 -10.78 -5.64
C ALA A 257 -17.11 -10.80 -6.68
N VAL A 258 -17.63 -12.00 -6.99
CA VAL A 258 -18.76 -12.15 -7.93
C VAL A 258 -20.03 -11.52 -7.36
N GLY A 259 -20.34 -11.76 -6.08
CA GLY A 259 -21.49 -11.19 -5.39
C GLY A 259 -21.45 -9.67 -5.37
N PHE A 260 -20.28 -9.09 -5.06
CA PHE A 260 -20.07 -7.65 -5.08
C PHE A 260 -20.29 -7.05 -6.47
N ALA A 261 -19.81 -7.72 -7.53
CA ALA A 261 -20.02 -7.25 -8.90
C ALA A 261 -21.51 -7.27 -9.29
N LEU A 262 -22.23 -8.32 -8.91
CA LEU A 262 -23.64 -8.54 -9.26
C LEU A 262 -24.58 -7.63 -8.47
N HIS A 263 -24.38 -7.56 -7.16
CA HIS A 263 -25.35 -7.05 -6.20
C HIS A 263 -24.87 -5.82 -5.43
N GLY A 264 -23.60 -5.45 -5.55
CA GLY A 264 -23.00 -4.37 -4.75
C GLY A 264 -22.54 -4.84 -3.37
N SER A 265 -22.24 -3.89 -2.47
CA SER A 265 -21.80 -4.21 -1.11
C SER A 265 -22.94 -4.82 -0.29
N LEU A 266 -22.66 -5.90 0.46
CA LEU A 266 -23.59 -6.40 1.50
C LEU A 266 -23.65 -5.48 2.73
N ASP A 267 -22.65 -4.63 2.90
CA ASP A 267 -22.54 -3.68 4.01
C ASP A 267 -23.50 -2.50 3.77
N HIS A 268 -24.80 -2.77 3.83
CA HIS A 268 -25.84 -1.78 4.08
C HIS A 268 -26.13 -1.63 5.58
N ALA A 269 -25.56 -2.49 6.42
CA ALA A 269 -25.42 -2.19 7.82
C ALA A 269 -24.47 -1.00 7.92
N LEU A 270 -24.99 0.16 8.34
CA LEU A 270 -24.17 1.20 8.93
C LEU A 270 -23.26 0.49 9.93
N ALA A 271 -21.98 0.27 9.59
CA ALA A 271 -21.01 -0.19 10.58
C ALA A 271 -21.14 0.86 11.69
N VAL A 272 -21.72 0.45 12.83
CA VAL A 272 -21.86 1.37 13.95
C VAL A 272 -20.43 1.81 14.22
N PRO A 273 -20.10 3.10 14.04
CA PRO A 273 -18.74 3.54 14.21
C PRO A 273 -18.27 3.03 15.57
N GLU A 274 -17.12 2.36 15.62
CA GLU A 274 -16.54 2.02 16.91
C GLU A 274 -16.52 3.31 17.72
N ARG A 275 -17.14 3.27 18.91
CA ARG A 275 -17.18 4.41 19.82
C ARG A 275 -16.12 4.19 20.87
N GLY A 276 -15.12 5.04 20.84
CA GLY A 276 -14.07 5.12 21.83
C GLY A 276 -14.41 6.13 22.92
N PRO A 277 -13.78 6.03 24.10
CA PRO A 277 -13.82 7.11 25.07
C PRO A 277 -12.99 8.31 24.57
N ASP A 278 -13.31 9.50 25.08
CA ASP A 278 -12.48 10.70 24.89
C ASP A 278 -11.32 10.67 25.88
N ILE A 279 -10.25 9.98 25.49
CA ILE A 279 -9.03 9.79 26.29
C ILE A 279 -7.84 10.49 25.63
N ALA A 280 -6.86 10.82 26.46
CA ALA A 280 -5.59 11.36 26.01
C ALA A 280 -4.93 10.41 24.99
N LEU A 281 -4.37 11.02 23.94
CA LEU A 281 -3.66 10.30 22.89
C LEU A 281 -2.29 9.88 23.39
N ASP A 282 -1.86 8.69 22.99
CA ASP A 282 -0.46 8.28 23.13
C ASP A 282 0.46 9.22 22.30
N PRO A 283 1.72 9.48 22.71
CA PRO A 283 2.64 10.31 21.92
C PRO A 283 2.80 9.88 20.45
N THR A 284 2.73 8.58 20.17
CA THR A 284 2.80 8.07 18.78
C THR A 284 1.56 8.44 17.99
N GLU A 285 0.37 8.29 18.58
CA GLU A 285 -0.91 8.70 17.96
C GLU A 285 -0.94 10.21 17.73
N THR A 286 -0.42 10.97 18.69
CA THR A 286 -0.26 12.41 18.60
C THR A 286 0.56 12.81 17.37
N VAL A 287 1.75 12.24 17.19
CA VAL A 287 2.59 12.51 16.01
C VAL A 287 1.89 12.08 14.72
N ALA A 288 1.26 10.90 14.68
CA ALA A 288 0.56 10.40 13.50
C ALA A 288 -0.63 11.30 13.10
N LEU A 289 -1.44 11.76 14.05
CA LEU A 289 -2.57 12.64 13.77
C LEU A 289 -2.13 14.05 13.33
N VAL A 290 -1.04 14.59 13.90
CA VAL A 290 -0.43 15.85 13.43
C VAL A 290 0.10 15.69 12.00
N ALA A 291 0.74 14.56 11.68
CA ALA A 291 1.22 14.24 10.35
C ALA A 291 0.08 14.12 9.32
N LEU A 292 -1.01 13.44 9.68
CA LEU A 292 -2.20 13.33 8.83
C LEU A 292 -2.85 14.71 8.62
N LEU A 293 -3.02 15.52 9.67
CA LEU A 293 -3.56 16.87 9.54
C LEU A 293 -2.70 17.75 8.61
N HIS A 294 -1.38 17.66 8.73
CA HIS A 294 -0.47 18.34 7.81
C HIS A 294 -0.64 17.86 6.37
N ALA A 295 -0.79 16.55 6.14
CA ALA A 295 -1.04 16.01 4.80
C ALA A 295 -2.32 16.60 4.18
N HIS A 296 -3.40 16.71 4.97
CA HIS A 296 -4.64 17.35 4.53
C HIS A 296 -4.43 18.83 4.20
N LEU A 297 -3.69 19.57 5.02
CA LEU A 297 -3.36 20.98 4.78
C LEU A 297 -2.50 21.19 3.52
N VAL A 298 -1.55 20.30 3.26
CA VAL A 298 -0.80 20.28 2.01
C VAL A 298 -1.76 20.06 0.84
N ASN A 299 -2.64 19.05 0.94
CA ASN A 299 -3.61 18.74 -0.11
C ASN A 299 -4.55 19.91 -0.42
N ASP A 300 -5.00 20.66 0.59
CA ASP A 300 -5.87 21.83 0.41
C ASP A 300 -5.26 22.91 -0.50
N ARG A 301 -3.91 22.97 -0.56
CA ARG A 301 -3.12 23.93 -1.34
C ARG A 301 -2.62 23.41 -2.70
N LEU A 302 -2.77 22.12 -3.00
CA LEU A 302 -2.38 21.54 -4.30
C LEU A 302 -3.51 21.69 -5.31
N ASP A 303 -3.28 21.60 -6.62
CA ASP A 303 -4.37 21.68 -7.61
C ASP A 303 -4.39 20.54 -8.63
N GLY A 304 -5.54 20.38 -9.29
CA GLY A 304 -5.76 19.45 -10.39
C GLY A 304 -5.35 18.01 -10.07
N SER A 305 -4.60 17.39 -10.99
CA SER A 305 -4.17 15.99 -10.84
C SER A 305 -3.24 15.76 -9.64
N ARG A 306 -2.50 16.78 -9.19
CA ARG A 306 -1.59 16.65 -8.05
C ARG A 306 -2.39 16.59 -6.74
N ARG A 307 -3.41 17.44 -6.58
CA ARG A 307 -4.38 17.38 -5.47
C ARG A 307 -5.04 16.00 -5.41
N GLN A 308 -5.55 15.50 -6.54
CA GLN A 308 -6.22 14.20 -6.54
C GLN A 308 -5.29 13.06 -6.12
N ARG A 309 -4.09 12.97 -6.69
CA ARG A 309 -3.11 11.92 -6.31
C ARG A 309 -2.73 12.01 -4.83
N HIS A 310 -2.58 13.22 -4.30
CA HIS A 310 -2.24 13.42 -2.90
C HIS A 310 -3.39 13.02 -1.96
N ARG A 311 -4.64 13.32 -2.34
CA ARG A 311 -5.83 12.85 -1.63
C ARG A 311 -5.96 11.33 -1.66
N ASP A 312 -5.71 10.69 -2.81
CA ASP A 312 -5.72 9.23 -2.93
C ASP A 312 -4.65 8.60 -2.03
N ALA A 313 -3.45 9.21 -1.94
CA ALA A 313 -2.39 8.77 -1.03
C ALA A 313 -2.77 8.93 0.45
N ILE A 314 -3.35 10.07 0.85
CA ILE A 314 -3.86 10.28 2.21
C ILE A 314 -4.89 9.21 2.57
N ARG A 315 -5.80 8.87 1.65
CA ARG A 315 -6.85 7.86 1.86
C ARG A 315 -6.26 6.53 2.31
N THR A 316 -5.26 6.03 1.59
CA THR A 316 -4.61 4.76 1.93
C THR A 316 -3.81 4.86 3.23
N VAL A 317 -2.97 5.89 3.36
CA VAL A 317 -2.08 6.05 4.53
C VAL A 317 -2.87 6.22 5.82
N GLN A 318 -3.94 7.01 5.78
CA GLN A 318 -4.78 7.27 6.93
C GLN A 318 -5.55 6.02 7.36
N ALA A 319 -6.11 5.26 6.41
CA ALA A 319 -6.75 3.98 6.71
C ALA A 319 -5.78 3.05 7.44
N CYS A 320 -4.57 2.90 6.89
CA CYS A 320 -3.51 2.10 7.48
C CYS A 320 -3.09 2.56 8.88
N ALA A 321 -2.86 3.87 9.06
CA ALA A 321 -2.47 4.43 10.35
C ALA A 321 -3.55 4.24 11.41
N VAL A 322 -4.84 4.38 11.06
CA VAL A 322 -5.94 4.14 12.00
C VAL A 322 -6.05 2.66 12.36
N GLU A 323 -5.99 1.76 11.37
CA GLU A 323 -6.02 0.31 11.61
C GLU A 323 -4.88 -0.16 12.52
N ALA A 324 -3.66 0.33 12.28
CA ALA A 324 -2.50 -0.03 13.10
C ALA A 324 -2.58 0.59 14.51
N ALA A 325 -3.15 1.78 14.69
CA ALA A 325 -3.39 2.34 16.02
C ALA A 325 -4.41 1.51 16.81
N VAL A 326 -5.51 1.13 16.15
CA VAL A 326 -6.55 0.27 16.73
C VAL A 326 -5.99 -1.10 17.10
N ALA A 327 -5.21 -1.73 16.21
CA ALA A 327 -4.58 -3.02 16.47
C ALA A 327 -3.61 -2.95 17.65
N ARG A 328 -2.71 -1.95 17.67
CA ARG A 328 -1.75 -1.75 18.75
C ARG A 328 -2.42 -1.56 20.11
N ASN A 329 -3.46 -0.72 20.18
CA ASN A 329 -4.14 -0.47 21.45
C ASN A 329 -4.89 -1.71 21.92
N ARG A 330 -5.49 -2.47 21.00
CA ARG A 330 -6.10 -3.77 21.29
C ARG A 330 -5.07 -4.76 21.86
N ASP A 331 -3.89 -4.85 21.25
CA ASP A 331 -2.80 -5.74 21.70
C ASP A 331 -2.25 -5.34 23.08
N HIS A 332 -2.21 -4.04 23.38
CA HIS A 332 -1.82 -3.52 24.69
C HIS A 332 -2.95 -3.52 25.74
N GLY A 333 -4.18 -3.91 25.37
CA GLY A 333 -5.34 -3.87 26.25
C GLY A 333 -5.78 -2.45 26.64
N VAL A 334 -5.45 -1.45 25.82
CA VAL A 334 -5.82 -0.04 26.02
C VAL A 334 -6.99 0.32 25.11
N ALA A 335 -7.89 1.19 25.57
CA ALA A 335 -8.99 1.68 24.73
C ALA A 335 -8.46 2.57 23.57
N VAL A 336 -9.18 2.59 22.44
CA VAL A 336 -8.86 3.48 21.32
C VAL A 336 -9.56 4.83 21.54
N SER A 337 -8.82 5.94 21.43
CA SER A 337 -9.40 7.28 21.53
C SER A 337 -10.41 7.54 20.42
N GLN A 338 -11.52 8.20 20.73
CA GLN A 338 -12.50 8.63 19.71
C GLN A 338 -11.86 9.51 18.63
N THR A 339 -10.81 10.27 18.96
CA THR A 339 -10.09 11.10 17.98
C THR A 339 -9.41 10.28 16.88
N VAL A 340 -8.93 9.07 17.22
CA VAL A 340 -8.35 8.13 16.24
C VAL A 340 -9.46 7.51 15.39
N LEU A 341 -10.57 7.10 16.02
CA LEU A 341 -11.70 6.47 15.33
C LEU A 341 -12.43 7.44 14.38
N ASP A 342 -12.51 8.73 14.71
CA ASP A 342 -13.03 9.80 13.84
C ASP A 342 -12.22 9.93 12.54
N CYS A 343 -11.00 9.41 12.50
CA CYS A 343 -10.14 9.41 11.31
C CYS A 343 -10.33 8.17 10.42
N HIS A 344 -11.25 7.25 10.75
CA HIS A 344 -11.51 6.04 9.97
C HIS A 344 -11.86 6.35 8.51
N VAL A 345 -11.22 5.64 7.59
CA VAL A 345 -11.48 5.74 6.15
C VAL A 345 -12.18 4.46 5.70
N ASP A 346 -13.34 4.60 5.08
CA ASP A 346 -14.01 3.46 4.46
C ASP A 346 -13.28 3.07 3.17
N LEU A 347 -12.38 2.10 3.24
CA LEU A 347 -11.67 1.61 2.05
C LEU A 347 -12.59 0.85 1.08
N LEU A 348 -13.73 0.33 1.55
CA LEU A 348 -14.69 -0.45 0.75
C LEU A 348 -15.49 0.42 -0.22
N ASP A 349 -15.69 1.70 0.11
CA ASP A 349 -16.23 2.70 -0.81
C ASP A 349 -15.10 3.41 -1.57
N PRO A 350 -14.90 3.16 -2.89
CA PRO A 350 -13.84 3.78 -3.69
C PRO A 350 -13.91 5.31 -3.78
N ASP A 351 -15.08 5.90 -3.49
CA ASP A 351 -15.33 7.33 -3.57
C ASP A 351 -15.34 8.00 -2.18
N SER A 352 -15.10 7.24 -1.11
CA SER A 352 -14.99 7.76 0.25
C SER A 352 -13.87 8.79 0.37
N ALA A 353 -14.20 9.91 1.00
CA ALA A 353 -13.24 10.94 1.35
C ALA A 353 -12.50 10.55 2.65
N PRO A 354 -11.17 10.71 2.74
CA PRO A 354 -10.52 10.59 4.03
C PRO A 354 -11.01 11.73 4.94
N PRO A 355 -11.56 11.44 6.14
CA PRO A 355 -11.96 12.48 7.08
C PRO A 355 -10.72 13.24 7.57
N ARG A 356 -10.86 14.54 7.78
CA ARG A 356 -9.76 15.38 8.25
C ARG A 356 -9.60 15.23 9.77
N PRO A 357 -8.40 14.92 10.29
CA PRO A 357 -8.14 14.93 11.73
C PRO A 357 -8.44 16.29 12.35
N ARG A 358 -8.94 16.30 13.58
CA ARG A 358 -9.15 17.53 14.33
C ARG A 358 -7.81 18.15 14.72
N ALA A 359 -7.76 19.48 14.78
CA ALA A 359 -6.58 20.18 15.25
C ALA A 359 -6.36 19.94 16.74
N MET A 360 -5.12 19.59 17.10
CA MET A 360 -4.70 19.24 18.45
C MET A 360 -4.46 20.50 19.30
N ARG A 361 -5.54 21.19 19.67
CA ARG A 361 -5.48 22.48 20.40
C ARG A 361 -5.04 22.37 21.86
N HIS A 362 -4.94 21.15 22.38
CA HIS A 362 -4.54 20.89 23.76
C HIS A 362 -3.02 20.77 23.93
N LEU A 363 -2.26 20.58 22.83
CA LEU A 363 -0.81 20.47 22.91
C LEU A 363 -0.18 21.81 23.26
N SER A 364 0.75 21.81 24.20
CA SER A 364 1.61 22.96 24.46
C SER A 364 2.61 23.17 23.31
N ALA A 365 3.26 24.33 23.29
CA ALA A 365 4.31 24.58 22.31
C ALA A 365 5.48 23.58 22.47
N GLU A 366 5.84 23.23 23.70
CA GLU A 366 6.87 22.26 24.06
C GLU A 366 6.55 20.85 23.55
N GLU A 367 5.30 20.40 23.72
CA GLU A 367 4.83 19.10 23.27
C GLU A 367 4.73 19.02 21.73
N ALA A 368 4.48 20.13 21.07
CA ALA A 368 4.34 20.19 19.61
C ALA A 368 5.68 20.15 18.86
N VAL A 369 6.82 20.44 19.50
CA VAL A 369 8.13 20.52 18.82
C VAL A 369 8.45 19.24 18.05
N VAL A 370 8.37 18.07 18.70
CA VAL A 370 8.72 16.78 18.07
C VAL A 370 7.78 16.45 16.91
N PRO A 371 6.44 16.51 17.06
CA PRO A 371 5.52 16.35 15.93
C PRO A 371 5.81 17.29 14.75
N LEU A 372 6.07 18.57 15.02
CA LEU A 372 6.28 19.57 13.97
C LEU A 372 7.58 19.32 13.18
N VAL A 373 8.67 19.02 13.87
CA VAL A 373 9.95 18.70 13.21
C VAL A 373 9.85 17.38 12.46
N PHE A 374 9.18 16.37 13.02
CA PHE A 374 8.93 15.09 12.33
C PHE A 374 8.19 15.30 11.00
N VAL A 375 7.11 16.05 11.01
CA VAL A 375 6.29 16.32 9.82
C VAL A 375 7.03 17.17 8.80
N ALA A 376 7.86 18.12 9.24
CA ALA A 376 8.69 18.92 8.35
C ALA A 376 9.82 18.12 7.68
N THR A 377 10.22 17.00 8.29
CA THR A 377 11.32 16.14 7.82
C THR A 377 10.87 14.85 7.13
N THR A 378 9.58 14.52 7.17
CA THR A 378 9.11 13.21 6.68
C THR A 378 8.11 13.35 5.55
N ASN A 379 8.20 12.45 4.56
CA ASN A 379 7.08 12.25 3.64
C ASN A 379 5.98 11.48 4.38
N VAL A 380 4.97 12.22 4.84
CA VAL A 380 3.85 11.68 5.63
C VAL A 380 2.90 10.80 4.82
N ILE A 381 2.97 10.82 3.49
CA ILE A 381 2.11 10.03 2.60
C ILE A 381 2.84 8.83 1.97
N ARG A 382 3.84 8.26 2.64
CA ARG A 382 4.55 7.08 2.15
C ARG A 382 3.65 5.87 1.94
N PRO A 383 3.94 5.02 0.94
CA PRO A 383 5.10 5.01 0.04
C PRO A 383 4.92 5.93 -1.19
N PHE A 384 3.91 6.79 -1.20
CA PHE A 384 3.61 7.63 -2.36
C PHE A 384 4.54 8.83 -2.45
N GLU A 385 5.21 8.99 -3.59
CA GLU A 385 6.09 10.12 -3.88
C GLU A 385 5.37 11.14 -4.79
N ILE A 386 4.96 12.26 -4.20
CA ILE A 386 4.27 13.34 -4.91
C ILE A 386 5.02 14.63 -4.67
N ALA A 387 5.56 15.22 -5.74
CA ALA A 387 6.28 16.49 -5.66
C ALA A 387 5.36 17.61 -5.13
N VAL A 388 5.70 18.13 -3.95
CA VAL A 388 5.04 19.28 -3.31
C VAL A 388 6.00 20.49 -3.34
N PRO A 389 5.60 21.63 -3.92
CA PRO A 389 6.39 22.85 -3.90
C PRO A 389 6.78 23.29 -2.48
N LEU A 390 7.97 23.87 -2.31
CA LEU A 390 8.49 24.25 -0.99
C LEU A 390 7.65 25.35 -0.32
N ASP A 391 7.15 26.30 -1.09
CA ASP A 391 6.21 27.33 -0.66
C ASP A 391 4.89 26.73 -0.14
N VAL A 392 4.37 25.70 -0.81
CA VAL A 392 3.18 24.96 -0.34
C VAL A 392 3.45 24.27 0.99
N ARG A 393 4.62 23.61 1.16
CA ARG A 393 5.01 22.98 2.43
C ARG A 393 5.10 24.00 3.57
N ARG A 394 5.79 25.12 3.34
CA ARG A 394 5.94 26.19 4.34
C ARG A 394 4.59 26.77 4.75
N ALA A 395 3.71 27.01 3.77
CA ALA A 395 2.39 27.56 4.04
C ALA A 395 1.49 26.55 4.77
N ALA A 396 1.54 25.26 4.44
CA ALA A 396 0.82 24.21 5.16
C ALA A 396 1.31 24.05 6.61
N MET A 397 2.61 24.21 6.88
CA MET A 397 3.18 24.19 8.23
C MET A 397 2.72 25.40 9.07
N ALA A 398 2.63 26.59 8.45
CA ALA A 398 2.07 27.77 9.08
C ALA A 398 0.56 27.59 9.39
N ASP A 399 -0.20 26.98 8.48
CA ASP A 399 -1.61 26.65 8.70
C ASP A 399 -1.79 25.60 9.81
N LEU A 400 -0.90 24.61 9.89
CA LEU A 400 -0.92 23.55 10.90
C LEU A 400 -0.77 24.13 12.30
N THR A 401 0.29 24.90 12.53
CA THR A 401 0.58 25.54 13.83
C THR A 401 -0.49 26.56 14.21
N SER A 402 -1.03 27.29 13.23
CA SER A 402 -2.20 28.17 13.43
C SER A 402 -3.45 27.38 13.85
N ALA A 403 -3.76 26.27 13.18
CA ALA A 403 -4.90 25.42 13.50
C ALA A 403 -4.79 24.78 14.90
N MET A 404 -3.57 24.43 15.31
CA MET A 404 -3.26 23.95 16.67
C MET A 404 -3.36 25.04 17.75
N GLY A 405 -3.51 26.32 17.38
CA GLY A 405 -3.56 27.43 18.33
C GLY A 405 -2.19 27.92 18.81
N LEU A 406 -1.10 27.48 18.17
CA LEU A 406 0.28 27.84 18.50
C LEU A 406 0.80 29.05 17.71
N GLY A 407 0.00 29.55 16.77
CA GLY A 407 0.33 30.68 15.90
C GLY A 407 1.18 30.28 14.70
N SER A 408 0.98 30.97 13.57
CA SER A 408 1.67 30.67 12.30
C SER A 408 3.19 30.94 12.31
N ALA A 409 3.66 31.80 13.22
CA ALA A 409 5.08 32.10 13.39
C ALA A 409 5.88 30.84 13.76
N LEU A 410 5.33 29.98 14.64
CA LEU A 410 5.97 28.73 15.03
C LEU A 410 6.24 27.82 13.81
N GLY A 411 5.27 27.72 12.89
CA GLY A 411 5.46 26.92 11.67
C GLY A 411 6.54 27.46 10.74
N THR A 412 6.74 28.77 10.72
CA THR A 412 7.86 29.39 9.98
C THR A 412 9.20 29.09 10.66
N ASP A 413 9.23 29.15 11.99
CA ASP A 413 10.43 28.87 12.79
C ASP A 413 10.90 27.42 12.66
N VAL A 414 9.99 26.44 12.48
CA VAL A 414 10.34 25.02 12.23
C VAL A 414 11.28 24.88 11.03
N HIS A 415 10.94 25.50 9.90
CA HIS A 415 11.75 25.39 8.68
C HIS A 415 13.09 26.11 8.80
N ALA A 416 13.13 27.19 9.57
CA ALA A 416 14.35 27.95 9.76
C ALA A 416 15.30 27.23 10.76
N ALA A 417 14.78 26.58 11.79
CA ALA A 417 15.55 25.69 12.66
C ALA A 417 16.13 24.48 11.89
N LEU A 418 15.37 23.91 10.95
CA LEU A 418 15.88 22.85 10.06
C LEU A 418 16.98 23.33 9.12
N ALA A 419 16.84 24.52 8.53
CA ALA A 419 17.86 25.09 7.67
C ALA A 419 19.18 25.31 8.44
N GLU A 420 19.08 25.84 9.65
CA GLU A 420 20.21 26.04 10.56
C GLU A 420 20.87 24.71 10.97
N ALA A 421 20.08 23.71 11.37
CA ALA A 421 20.59 22.37 11.68
C ALA A 421 21.35 21.75 10.49
N HIS A 422 20.82 21.88 9.27
CA HIS A 422 21.45 21.38 8.05
C HIS A 422 22.78 22.08 7.75
N GLU A 423 22.85 23.40 7.96
CA GLU A 423 24.08 24.20 7.83
C GLU A 423 25.15 23.78 8.86
N VAL A 424 24.76 23.63 10.13
CA VAL A 424 25.65 23.14 11.20
C VAL A 424 26.23 21.77 10.88
N LEU A 425 25.45 20.90 10.26
CA LEU A 425 25.91 19.57 9.86
C LEU A 425 26.79 19.57 8.61
N GLY A 426 27.08 20.72 7.99
CA GLY A 426 28.01 20.84 6.86
C GLY A 426 27.50 20.21 5.57
N CYS A 427 26.19 20.02 5.46
CA CYS A 427 25.55 19.55 4.25
C CYS A 427 25.42 20.76 3.29
N GLY A 428 26.16 20.79 2.18
CA GLY A 428 26.18 21.95 1.28
C GLY A 428 24.78 22.38 0.76
N PRO A 429 24.64 23.62 0.24
CA PRO A 429 23.36 24.19 -0.20
C PRO A 429 22.67 23.40 -1.33
N SER A 430 23.46 22.68 -2.14
CA SER A 430 22.95 21.75 -3.18
C SER A 430 22.28 20.50 -2.61
N GLY A 431 22.62 20.08 -1.38
CA GLY A 431 22.01 18.95 -0.69
C GLY A 431 20.60 19.23 -0.18
N TRP A 432 20.30 20.48 0.20
CA TRP A 432 18.96 20.89 0.64
C TRP A 432 17.98 20.92 -0.54
N VAL A 433 18.36 21.50 -1.68
CA VAL A 433 17.51 21.55 -2.88
C VAL A 433 17.30 20.15 -3.47
N ALA A 434 18.35 19.32 -3.53
CA ALA A 434 18.23 17.92 -3.91
C ALA A 434 17.31 17.14 -2.95
N ARG A 435 17.36 17.39 -1.63
CA ARG A 435 16.44 16.81 -0.62
C ARG A 435 15.04 17.43 -0.56
N THR A 436 14.82 18.57 -1.19
CA THR A 436 13.47 19.13 -1.37
C THR A 436 12.76 18.53 -2.58
N ALA A 437 13.51 17.99 -3.55
CA ALA A 437 13.01 17.25 -4.71
C ALA A 437 13.00 15.72 -4.47
N LEU A 438 13.93 15.21 -3.65
CA LEU A 438 13.97 13.84 -3.13
C LEU A 438 13.69 13.86 -1.63
N ASP A 439 12.53 13.33 -1.26
CA ASP A 439 12.20 12.80 0.05
C ASP A 439 13.36 12.72 1.06
N MET A 440 13.26 13.45 2.17
CA MET A 440 14.01 13.13 3.39
C MET A 440 13.71 11.72 3.95
N GLY A 441 12.88 10.91 3.26
CA GLY A 441 12.62 9.53 3.63
C GLY A 441 13.49 8.47 2.91
N THR A 442 14.14 8.74 1.78
CA THR A 442 14.74 7.65 0.98
C THR A 442 15.99 7.04 1.63
N GLY A 443 16.69 7.75 2.52
CA GLY A 443 17.91 7.24 3.15
C GLY A 443 17.81 6.77 4.59
N ALA A 444 16.98 7.41 5.43
CA ALA A 444 17.08 7.28 6.89
C ALA A 444 16.04 6.36 7.55
N LEU A 445 14.77 6.44 7.15
CA LEU A 445 13.72 5.60 7.74
C LEU A 445 13.57 4.23 7.04
N ALA A 446 13.86 4.14 5.73
CA ALA A 446 13.92 2.84 5.03
C ALA A 446 15.09 1.96 5.53
N ALA A 447 16.19 2.58 5.98
CA ALA A 447 17.27 1.88 6.66
C ALA A 447 16.93 1.50 8.11
N ALA A 448 15.94 2.14 8.74
CA ALA A 448 15.50 1.79 10.08
C ALA A 448 14.62 0.53 10.10
N THR A 449 13.78 0.32 9.08
CA THR A 449 12.94 -0.90 8.98
C THR A 449 13.69 -2.11 8.41
N GLY A 450 14.70 -1.91 7.55
CA GLY A 450 15.53 -3.00 7.00
C GLY A 450 16.87 -3.25 7.71
N GLY A 451 17.36 -2.28 8.48
CA GLY A 451 18.68 -2.32 9.11
C GLY A 451 18.68 -2.44 10.63
N LEU A 452 17.52 -2.50 11.28
CA LEU A 452 17.41 -2.78 12.72
C LEU A 452 16.62 -4.06 12.96
N THR A 453 17.14 -5.21 12.50
CA THR A 453 16.77 -6.48 13.14
C THR A 453 17.24 -6.41 14.60
N PHE A 454 16.31 -6.10 15.48
CA PHE A 454 16.50 -6.26 16.91
C PHE A 454 16.22 -7.72 17.22
N ALA A 455 17.25 -8.45 17.66
CA ALA A 455 17.06 -9.78 18.19
C ALA A 455 16.12 -9.68 19.40
N ALA A 456 15.03 -10.45 19.40
CA ALA A 456 14.16 -10.59 20.56
C ALA A 456 15.00 -11.06 21.75
N ALA A 457 15.30 -10.17 22.69
CA ALA A 457 15.85 -10.56 23.98
C ALA A 457 14.74 -11.24 24.80
N PRO A 458 15.05 -12.28 25.59
CA PRO A 458 14.06 -12.99 26.37
C PRO A 458 13.39 -12.04 27.37
N VAL A 459 12.07 -12.18 27.48
CA VAL A 459 11.16 -11.34 28.26
C VAL A 459 11.63 -11.24 29.72
N GLY A 460 12.08 -10.06 30.13
CA GLY A 460 12.50 -9.79 31.50
C GLY A 460 13.25 -8.47 31.68
N GLY A 461 12.54 -7.34 31.58
CA GLY A 461 13.04 -6.00 31.95
C GLY A 461 13.38 -5.08 30.78
N ALA A 462 12.77 -3.88 30.77
CA ALA A 462 13.14 -2.69 29.98
C ALA A 462 13.33 -2.86 28.44
N ALA A 463 12.46 -3.62 27.78
CA ALA A 463 12.48 -3.82 26.31
C ALA A 463 11.15 -3.49 25.59
N ALA A 464 10.33 -2.56 26.13
CA ALA A 464 9.00 -2.29 25.59
C ALA A 464 8.99 -1.46 24.28
N ALA A 465 10.01 -0.64 24.02
CA ALA A 465 10.03 0.20 22.80
C ALA A 465 10.43 -0.56 21.52
N VAL A 466 11.05 -1.74 21.66
CA VAL A 466 11.66 -2.48 20.55
C VAL A 466 10.77 -3.61 20.03
N SER A 467 9.88 -4.17 20.86
CA SER A 467 8.90 -5.17 20.42
C SER A 467 7.69 -4.58 19.67
N ALA A 468 7.48 -3.27 19.68
CA ALA A 468 6.38 -2.61 18.98
C ALA A 468 6.61 -2.46 17.46
N LEU A 469 7.77 -2.87 16.94
CA LEU A 469 8.20 -2.67 15.55
C LEU A 469 8.35 -3.96 14.71
N ALA A 470 7.94 -5.13 15.21
CA ALA A 470 7.86 -6.35 14.40
C ALA A 470 6.63 -7.20 14.80
N PRO A 471 5.69 -7.51 13.89
CA PRO A 471 5.88 -7.73 12.45
C PRO A 471 4.90 -6.88 11.59
N PHE A 472 5.32 -5.70 11.13
CA PHE A 472 4.72 -5.13 9.93
C PHE A 472 5.47 -5.71 8.74
N GLU A 473 4.81 -6.64 8.03
CA GLU A 473 5.34 -7.38 6.88
C GLU A 473 5.93 -6.48 5.78
N PRO A 474 6.80 -7.02 4.89
CA PRO A 474 7.67 -6.26 3.97
C PRO A 474 6.98 -5.34 2.94
N ASP A 475 5.65 -5.31 2.88
CA ASP A 475 4.88 -4.57 1.87
C ASP A 475 4.34 -3.20 2.35
N GLY A 476 4.89 -2.66 3.45
CA GLY A 476 5.29 -1.24 3.51
C GLY A 476 4.26 -0.11 3.67
N ILE A 477 2.97 -0.36 3.92
CA ILE A 477 2.02 0.78 4.15
C ILE A 477 1.35 0.73 5.52
N LEU A 478 0.98 -0.47 5.99
CA LEU A 478 0.02 -0.64 7.09
C LEU A 478 0.47 -0.02 8.42
N GLY A 479 1.78 0.07 8.67
CA GLY A 479 2.32 0.56 9.94
C GLY A 479 3.43 1.61 9.81
N GLU A 480 3.76 2.07 8.60
CA GLU A 480 4.95 2.90 8.41
C GLU A 480 4.86 4.26 9.11
N LEU A 481 3.73 4.97 8.98
CA LEU A 481 3.56 6.28 9.61
C LEU A 481 3.60 6.16 11.14
N LEU A 482 2.91 5.18 11.71
CA LEU A 482 2.92 4.93 13.15
C LEU A 482 4.29 4.44 13.65
N SER A 483 4.99 3.62 12.86
CA SER A 483 6.35 3.16 13.18
C SER A 483 7.34 4.33 13.18
N ALA A 484 7.24 5.21 12.18
CA ALA A 484 8.05 6.42 12.09
C ALA A 484 7.72 7.40 13.23
N ALA A 485 6.44 7.52 13.61
CA ALA A 485 6.00 8.29 14.76
C ALA A 485 6.52 7.71 16.09
N ALA A 486 6.50 6.39 16.25
CA ALA A 486 7.04 5.70 17.42
C ALA A 486 8.54 5.92 17.53
N PHE A 487 9.25 5.88 16.39
CA PHE A 487 10.67 6.21 16.34
C PHE A 487 10.93 7.67 16.74
N ALA A 488 10.15 8.62 16.21
CA ALA A 488 10.28 10.05 16.51
C ALA A 488 10.04 10.39 17.99
N THR A 489 9.19 9.60 18.66
CA THR A 489 8.87 9.76 20.09
C THR A 489 9.74 8.88 21.00
N SER A 490 10.60 8.03 20.44
CA SER A 490 11.42 7.11 21.23
C SER A 490 12.56 7.86 21.96
N SER A 491 12.51 7.82 23.29
CA SER A 491 13.60 8.29 24.18
C SER A 491 14.45 7.14 24.72
N SER A 492 14.41 5.98 24.05
CA SER A 492 15.02 4.73 24.53
C SER A 492 16.55 4.76 24.50
N ASP A 493 17.18 4.28 25.57
CA ASP A 493 18.64 4.06 25.65
C ASP A 493 19.17 3.09 24.57
N ALA A 494 18.29 2.34 23.88
CA ALA A 494 18.66 1.44 22.78
C ALA A 494 18.91 2.14 21.43
N LEU A 495 18.42 3.38 21.25
CA LEU A 495 18.58 4.14 20.01
C LEU A 495 20.07 4.44 19.68
N PRO A 496 20.89 4.95 20.62
CA PRO A 496 22.33 5.14 20.42
C PRO A 496 23.06 3.90 19.89
N GLU A 497 22.78 2.72 20.46
CA GLU A 497 23.40 1.46 20.05
C GLU A 497 23.00 1.08 18.61
N GLY A 498 21.71 1.23 18.28
CA GLY A 498 21.19 0.97 16.93
C GLY A 498 21.82 1.88 15.85
N LEU A 499 22.01 3.17 16.16
CA LEU A 499 22.62 4.13 15.24
C LEU A 499 24.13 3.87 15.03
N ALA A 500 24.81 3.37 16.06
CA ALA A 500 26.23 3.08 16.00
C ALA A 500 26.59 1.91 15.08
N ARG A 501 25.71 0.91 14.96
CA ARG A 501 25.95 -0.33 14.18
C ARG A 501 26.45 -0.05 12.75
N ALA A 502 27.39 -0.86 12.28
CA ALA A 502 27.99 -0.75 10.94
C ALA A 502 26.97 -0.78 9.79
N ARG A 503 25.85 -1.51 9.95
CA ARG A 503 24.78 -1.63 8.96
C ARG A 503 23.93 -0.36 8.80
N THR A 504 23.92 0.51 9.82
CA THR A 504 23.23 1.80 9.75
C THR A 504 24.07 2.76 8.92
N SER A 505 23.52 3.35 7.87
CA SER A 505 24.25 4.30 7.01
C SER A 505 24.55 5.61 7.74
N ALA A 506 25.60 6.34 7.35
CA ALA A 506 25.83 7.67 7.90
C ALA A 506 24.68 8.63 7.55
N GLU A 507 24.08 8.49 6.37
CA GLU A 507 22.91 9.27 5.94
C GLU A 507 21.75 9.14 6.94
N THR A 508 21.52 7.93 7.46
CA THR A 508 20.51 7.68 8.49
C THR A 508 20.81 8.43 9.77
N VAL A 509 22.06 8.32 10.26
CA VAL A 509 22.48 9.01 11.49
C VAL A 509 22.42 10.51 11.32
N LEU A 510 22.85 11.05 10.18
CA LEU A 510 22.78 12.48 9.88
C LEU A 510 21.34 12.99 9.95
N ALA A 511 20.37 12.29 9.36
CA ALA A 511 18.97 12.69 9.41
C ALA A 511 18.43 12.72 10.85
N VAL A 512 18.74 11.70 11.67
CA VAL A 512 18.31 11.67 13.08
C VAL A 512 18.94 12.81 13.88
N VAL A 513 20.24 13.04 13.70
CA VAL A 513 20.97 14.14 14.36
C VAL A 513 20.42 15.50 13.93
N GLU A 514 20.08 15.68 12.65
CA GLU A 514 19.48 16.90 12.12
C GLU A 514 18.11 17.16 12.75
N THR A 515 17.23 16.15 12.82
CA THR A 515 15.92 16.26 13.48
C THR A 515 16.07 16.62 14.97
N GLN A 516 17.00 15.96 15.69
CA GLN A 516 17.26 16.24 17.10
C GLN A 516 17.79 17.66 17.32
N LEU A 517 18.73 18.09 16.49
CA LEU A 517 19.29 19.45 16.55
C LEU A 517 18.25 20.51 16.20
N ALA A 518 17.45 20.30 15.15
CA ALA A 518 16.39 21.22 14.76
C ALA A 518 15.31 21.36 15.85
N ALA A 519 15.01 20.29 16.58
CA ALA A 519 14.11 20.35 17.73
C ALA A 519 14.66 21.21 18.88
N ALA A 520 15.96 21.11 19.19
CA ALA A 520 16.62 21.95 20.20
C ALA A 520 16.67 23.44 19.79
N LEU A 521 17.00 23.71 18.52
CA LEU A 521 17.04 25.06 17.95
C LEU A 521 15.65 25.70 17.90
N LEU A 522 14.61 24.93 17.55
CA LEU A 522 13.24 25.40 17.58
C LEU A 522 12.81 25.81 19.00
N ARG A 523 13.18 25.01 20.01
CA ARG A 523 12.93 25.35 21.41
C ARG A 523 13.64 26.63 21.83
N GLN A 524 14.92 26.77 21.47
CA GLN A 524 15.71 27.98 21.76
C GLN A 524 15.07 29.23 21.16
N ARG A 525 14.69 29.18 19.88
CA ARG A 525 14.10 30.33 19.15
C ARG A 525 12.77 30.81 19.72
N ARG A 526 12.06 29.94 20.43
CA ARG A 526 10.74 30.21 21.01
C ARG A 526 10.78 30.37 22.53
N ASP A 527 11.97 30.37 23.12
CA ASP A 527 12.18 30.43 24.57
C ASP A 527 11.42 29.32 25.33
N LEU A 528 11.44 28.10 24.76
CA LEU A 528 10.80 26.92 25.32
C LEU A 528 11.78 26.11 26.16
N GLU A 529 11.25 25.36 27.12
CA GLU A 529 12.06 24.44 27.94
C GLU A 529 12.79 23.41 27.06
N GLN A 530 14.12 23.29 27.27
CA GLN A 530 14.95 22.33 26.56
C GLN A 530 14.66 20.91 27.03
N ASP A 531 14.74 19.96 26.11
CA ASP A 531 14.59 18.54 26.40
C ASP A 531 15.97 17.92 26.71
N PRO A 532 16.27 17.56 27.98
CA PRO A 532 17.57 17.00 28.35
C PRO A 532 17.89 15.68 27.63
N THR A 533 16.86 14.97 27.14
CA THR A 533 17.03 13.71 26.42
C THR A 533 17.68 13.92 25.06
N THR A 534 17.50 15.08 24.43
CA THR A 534 18.11 15.41 23.13
C THR A 534 19.62 15.45 23.24
N TRP A 535 20.15 16.20 24.21
CA TRP A 535 21.60 16.24 24.48
C TRP A 535 22.15 14.87 24.86
N ARG A 536 21.47 14.16 25.80
CA ARG A 536 21.90 12.83 26.25
C ARG A 536 21.96 11.83 25.09
N SER A 537 20.95 11.82 24.22
CA SER A 537 20.87 10.96 23.04
C SER A 537 22.06 11.20 22.10
N LEU A 538 22.38 12.45 21.79
CA LEU A 538 23.51 12.80 20.91
C LEU A 538 24.86 12.38 21.51
N VAL A 539 25.08 12.65 22.80
CA VAL A 539 26.31 12.27 23.50
C VAL A 539 26.49 10.75 23.53
N LEU A 540 25.44 10.01 23.88
CA LEU A 540 25.46 8.54 23.90
C LEU A 540 25.68 7.96 22.50
N THR A 541 25.02 8.51 21.47
CA THR A 541 25.24 8.11 20.08
C THR A 541 26.69 8.31 19.67
N GLY A 542 27.29 9.44 20.04
CA GLY A 542 28.71 9.70 19.78
C GLY A 542 29.64 8.72 20.50
N ALA A 543 29.32 8.36 21.75
CA ALA A 543 30.08 7.37 22.51
C ALA A 543 30.03 5.98 21.85
N GLU A 544 28.84 5.49 21.47
CA GLU A 544 28.68 4.19 20.82
C GLU A 544 29.32 4.15 19.43
N VAL A 545 29.21 5.23 18.62
CA VAL A 545 29.88 5.31 17.31
C VAL A 545 31.40 5.26 17.48
N ARG A 546 31.98 5.96 18.47
CA ARG A 546 33.43 5.90 18.75
C ARG A 546 33.87 4.50 19.18
N ARG A 547 33.07 3.84 20.03
CA ARG A 547 33.32 2.47 20.47
C ARG A 547 33.32 1.49 19.30
N GLU A 548 32.32 1.55 18.44
CA GLU A 548 32.23 0.69 17.24
C GLU A 548 33.34 1.00 16.25
N GLN A 549 33.69 2.28 16.04
CA GLN A 549 34.82 2.68 15.21
C GLN A 549 36.14 2.08 15.73
N ALA A 550 36.40 2.15 17.04
CA ALA A 550 37.61 1.59 17.64
C ALA A 550 37.68 0.07 17.46
N ARG A 551 36.54 -0.63 17.64
CA ARG A 551 36.43 -2.07 17.40
C ARG A 551 36.76 -2.40 15.94
N LEU A 552 36.15 -1.72 14.98
CA LEU A 552 36.36 -1.96 13.54
C LEU A 552 37.78 -1.60 13.11
N ALA A 553 38.36 -0.52 13.63
CA ALA A 553 39.70 -0.04 13.24
C ALA A 553 40.82 -1.01 13.64
N SER A 554 40.57 -1.91 14.59
CA SER A 554 41.53 -2.95 14.97
C SER A 554 41.70 -4.06 13.93
N VAL A 555 40.73 -4.22 13.01
CA VAL A 555 40.69 -5.33 12.03
C VAL A 555 40.58 -4.84 10.59
N CYS A 556 39.90 -3.71 10.34
CA CYS A 556 39.66 -3.19 9.00
C CYS A 556 40.77 -2.24 8.52
N ASP A 557 41.03 -2.24 7.21
CA ASP A 557 41.90 -1.25 6.57
C ASP A 557 41.40 0.17 6.80
N ARG A 558 42.34 1.11 6.97
CA ARG A 558 42.04 2.54 7.25
C ARG A 558 41.14 3.20 6.20
N SER A 559 41.20 2.73 4.95
CA SER A 559 40.40 3.22 3.83
C SER A 559 39.08 2.49 3.64
N SER A 560 38.74 1.52 4.49
CA SER A 560 37.49 0.76 4.37
C SER A 560 36.25 1.65 4.43
N ASP A 561 35.22 1.27 3.68
CA ASP A 561 33.95 2.00 3.62
C ASP A 561 33.28 2.09 5.00
N VAL A 562 33.35 1.02 5.80
CA VAL A 562 32.75 0.99 7.14
C VAL A 562 33.41 2.01 8.07
N LEU A 563 34.74 2.15 8.05
CA LEU A 563 35.43 3.19 8.84
C LEU A 563 35.19 4.60 8.30
N THR A 564 35.00 4.74 6.99
CA THR A 564 34.61 6.02 6.37
C THR A 564 33.20 6.44 6.79
N GLN A 565 32.25 5.50 6.79
CA GLN A 565 30.89 5.70 7.29
C GLN A 565 30.90 6.07 8.79
N ALA A 566 31.66 5.33 9.62
CA ALA A 566 31.78 5.63 11.05
C ALA A 566 32.34 7.05 11.32
N ARG A 567 33.37 7.49 10.58
CA ARG A 567 33.89 8.86 10.66
C ARG A 567 32.85 9.91 10.28
N ARG A 568 32.05 9.65 9.24
CA ARG A 568 30.97 10.57 8.81
C ARG A 568 29.87 10.69 9.87
N LYS A 569 29.44 9.56 10.47
CA LYS A 569 28.50 9.54 11.60
C LYS A 569 29.01 10.38 12.75
N LEU A 570 30.23 10.11 13.18
CA LEU A 570 30.85 10.80 14.31
C LEU A 570 30.99 12.30 14.05
N GLY A 571 31.41 12.68 12.84
CA GLY A 571 31.53 14.09 12.47
C GLY A 571 30.21 14.85 12.56
N ALA A 572 29.08 14.23 12.22
CA ALA A 572 27.76 14.86 12.36
C ALA A 572 27.37 15.03 13.83
N VAL A 573 27.50 13.97 14.63
CA VAL A 573 27.21 14.01 16.07
C VAL A 573 28.09 15.06 16.78
N ASP A 574 29.39 15.08 16.50
CA ASP A 574 30.34 16.01 17.12
C ASP A 574 30.07 17.47 16.72
N ARG A 575 29.54 17.73 15.52
CA ARG A 575 29.12 19.08 15.12
C ARG A 575 27.87 19.50 15.88
N ALA A 576 26.85 18.64 15.97
CA ALA A 576 25.63 18.93 16.71
C ALA A 576 25.89 19.16 18.21
N VAL A 577 26.65 18.27 18.85
CA VAL A 577 26.99 18.40 20.29
C VAL A 577 27.80 19.67 20.56
N ARG A 578 28.78 20.00 19.71
CA ARG A 578 29.53 21.26 19.86
C ARG A 578 28.63 22.48 19.72
N HIS A 579 27.76 22.50 18.71
CA HIS A 579 26.85 23.62 18.50
C HIS A 579 25.89 23.82 19.69
N LEU A 580 25.30 22.74 20.23
CA LEU A 580 24.49 22.83 21.44
C LEU A 580 25.28 23.34 22.65
N ALA A 581 26.58 23.02 22.75
CA ALA A 581 27.44 23.53 23.81
C ALA A 581 27.75 25.03 23.65
N ASP A 582 28.07 25.45 22.43
CA ASP A 582 28.36 26.85 22.10
C ASP A 582 27.15 27.76 22.32
N GLU A 583 25.94 27.26 22.05
CA GLU A 583 24.65 27.94 22.29
C GLU A 583 24.18 27.86 23.76
N GLY A 584 24.93 27.22 24.65
CA GLY A 584 24.57 27.09 26.07
C GLY A 584 23.36 26.19 26.34
N LEU A 585 23.01 25.31 25.40
CA LEU A 585 21.85 24.41 25.48
C LEU A 585 22.16 23.06 26.17
N VAL A 586 23.26 23.00 26.92
CA VAL A 586 23.67 21.82 27.68
C VAL A 586 22.86 21.73 28.97
N PRO A 587 22.39 20.54 29.39
CA PRO A 587 21.74 20.38 30.69
C PRO A 587 22.65 20.88 31.82
N GLY A 588 22.11 21.75 32.69
CA GLY A 588 22.84 22.23 33.87
C GLY A 588 23.12 21.11 34.88
N PRO A 589 24.05 21.32 35.84
CA PRO A 589 24.25 20.38 36.93
C PRO A 589 22.95 20.21 37.71
N VAL A 590 22.52 18.96 37.93
CA VAL A 590 21.31 18.62 38.67
C VAL A 590 21.41 19.19 40.10
N THR A 591 20.80 20.35 40.34
CA THR A 591 20.66 20.94 41.67
C THR A 591 19.50 20.26 42.40
N GLY A 592 19.73 19.02 42.82
CA GLY A 592 18.67 18.15 43.35
C GLY A 592 19.12 17.15 44.41
N TRP A 593 20.02 17.53 45.31
CA TRP A 593 20.11 16.88 46.63
C TRP A 593 20.36 17.94 47.70
N ARG A 594 19.30 18.39 48.37
CA ARG A 594 19.43 18.97 49.71
C ARG A 594 19.40 17.82 50.69
N GLY A 595 20.57 17.45 51.22
CA GLY A 595 20.65 16.49 52.33
C GLY A 595 19.79 16.97 53.51
N PRO A 596 19.34 16.06 54.38
CA PRO A 596 18.58 16.44 55.56
C PRO A 596 19.42 17.42 56.38
N ARG A 597 18.83 18.57 56.72
CA ARG A 597 19.42 19.51 57.67
C ARG A 597 19.31 18.90 59.06
N GLU A 598 20.44 18.88 59.77
CA GLU A 598 20.53 18.56 61.20
C GLU A 598 19.63 19.43 62.07
#